data_AF-A0A8J7A748-F1
#
_entry.id   AF-A0A8J7A748-F1
#
_cell.length_a   1.000
_cell.length_b   1.000
_cell.length_c   1.000
_cell.angle_alpha   90.00
_cell.angle_beta   90.00
_cell.angle_gamma   90.00
#
_symmetry.space_group_name_H-M   'P 1'
#
loop_
_entity.id
_entity.type
_entity.pdbx_description
1 polymer ?
#
loop_
_entity_poly.entity_id
_entity_poly.type
_entity_poly.pdbx_seq_one_letter_code
_entity_poly.pdbx_strand_id
1 'polypeptide(L)'
;RVHRQGVMRLATAKDEILVQQERKVQENPTYGALVMLARVITRLGSLNSVSPELLEGLLLHDIAYLREFYNRINQQGDVHIPAQCPHCNTQFSVELELAGES
;
A
#
# COMPACT_ATOMS: atom_id res chain seq x y z
N ARG A 1 -7.50 6.52 21.82
CA ARG A 1 -8.81 6.47 21.12
C ARG A 1 -8.62 5.64 19.86
N VAL A 2 -9.50 4.68 19.57
CA VAL A 2 -9.34 3.79 18.40
C VAL A 2 -10.10 4.35 17.19
N HIS A 3 -9.43 4.47 16.05
CA HIS A 3 -10.05 4.84 14.77
C HIS A 3 -10.30 3.57 13.96
N ARG A 4 -11.56 3.33 13.56
CA ARG A 4 -11.97 2.10 12.84
C ARG A 4 -12.35 2.34 11.38
N GLN A 5 -12.36 3.58 10.95
CA GLN A 5 -12.69 3.99 9.59
C GLN A 5 -11.51 4.78 9.05
N GLY A 6 -11.13 4.55 7.80
CA GLY A 6 -10.05 5.27 7.16
C GLY A 6 -10.20 5.20 5.64
N VAL A 7 -9.50 6.10 4.96
CA VAL A 7 -9.44 6.15 3.50
C VAL A 7 -7.97 6.33 3.11
N MET A 8 -7.57 5.56 2.12
CA MET A 8 -6.24 5.63 1.52
C MET A 8 -6.42 5.78 0.00
N ARG A 9 -5.59 6.60 -0.62
CA ARG A 9 -5.56 6.76 -2.08
C ARG A 9 -4.46 5.90 -2.70
N LEU A 10 -4.55 5.66 -4.00
CA LEU A 10 -3.44 5.09 -4.77
C LEU A 10 -2.20 5.99 -4.63
N ALA A 11 -1.06 5.34 -4.45
CA ALA A 11 0.25 5.95 -4.51
C ALA A 11 0.51 6.40 -5.95
N THR A 12 1.18 7.54 -6.08
CA THR A 12 1.63 8.05 -7.37
C THR A 12 3.15 7.96 -7.44
N ALA A 13 3.72 7.94 -8.64
CA ALA A 13 5.18 8.07 -8.82
C ALA A 13 5.76 9.29 -8.08
N LYS A 14 5.00 10.38 -7.97
CA LYS A 14 5.41 11.57 -7.21
C LYS A 14 5.56 11.26 -5.72
N ASP A 15 4.71 10.43 -5.15
CA ASP A 15 4.82 10.04 -3.73
C ASP A 15 6.09 9.23 -3.48
N GLU A 16 6.42 8.28 -4.36
CA GLU A 16 7.65 7.49 -4.25
C GLU A 16 8.89 8.37 -4.32
N ILE A 17 8.96 9.27 -5.30
CA ILE A 17 10.08 10.21 -5.43
C ILE A 17 10.22 11.05 -4.16
N LEU A 18 9.11 11.60 -3.65
CA LEU A 18 9.14 12.42 -2.45
C LEU A 18 9.55 11.62 -1.22
N VAL A 19 9.16 10.35 -1.08
CA VAL A 19 9.61 9.47 0.01
C VAL A 19 11.13 9.30 -0.02
N GLN A 20 11.72 9.08 -1.20
CA GLN A 20 13.18 8.90 -1.34
C GLN A 20 13.97 10.19 -1.08
N GLN A 21 13.34 11.36 -1.26
CA GLN A 21 13.96 12.66 -0.98
C GLN A 21 13.95 13.03 0.51
N GLU A 22 13.18 12.33 1.34
CA GLU A 22 13.04 12.65 2.76
C GLU A 22 14.32 12.28 3.52
N ARG A 23 14.90 13.27 4.21
CA ARG A 23 16.17 13.10 4.93
C ARG A 23 16.14 11.94 5.92
N LYS A 24 15.04 11.77 6.66
CA LYS A 24 14.86 10.65 7.61
C LYS A 24 14.90 9.28 6.91
N VAL A 25 14.42 9.21 5.67
CA VAL A 25 14.44 7.97 4.87
C VAL A 25 15.84 7.70 4.31
N GLN A 26 16.58 8.74 3.95
CA GLN A 26 17.98 8.61 3.55
C GLN A 26 18.87 8.13 4.71
N GLU A 27 18.61 8.63 5.92
CA GLU A 27 19.30 8.19 7.14
C GLU A 27 18.85 6.79 7.60
N ASN A 28 17.57 6.45 7.40
CA ASN A 28 17.00 5.14 7.73
C ASN A 28 15.97 4.70 6.68
N PRO A 29 16.37 3.83 5.73
CA PRO A 29 15.47 3.36 4.65
C PRO A 29 14.18 2.69 5.16
N THR A 30 14.23 2.08 6.35
CA THR A 30 13.06 1.42 6.98
C THR A 30 11.94 2.42 7.31
N TYR A 31 12.28 3.71 7.45
CA TYR A 31 11.32 4.79 7.70
C TYR A 31 10.45 5.11 6.49
N GLY A 32 10.88 4.73 5.28
CA GLY A 32 10.15 5.02 4.04
C GLY A 32 8.72 4.51 4.04
N ALA A 33 8.45 3.36 4.66
CA ALA A 33 7.11 2.81 4.76
C ALA A 33 6.15 3.72 5.57
N LEU A 34 6.64 4.37 6.64
CA LEU A 34 5.82 5.29 7.44
C LEU A 34 5.54 6.57 6.67
N VAL A 35 6.54 7.10 5.95
CA VAL A 35 6.37 8.29 5.11
C VAL A 35 5.40 8.03 3.96
N MET A 36 5.49 6.87 3.32
CA MET A 36 4.56 6.48 2.26
C MET A 36 3.13 6.40 2.80
N LEU A 37 2.93 5.68 3.90
CA LEU A 37 1.61 5.57 4.54
C LEU A 37 1.03 6.94 4.93
N ALA A 38 1.84 7.82 5.52
CA ALA A 38 1.43 9.17 5.88
C ALA A 38 0.94 9.99 4.66
N ARG A 39 1.55 9.80 3.49
CA ARG A 39 1.19 10.51 2.25
C ARG A 39 -0.08 10.00 1.58
N VAL A 40 -0.34 8.70 1.68
CA VAL A 40 -1.46 8.06 1.00
C VAL A 40 -2.70 7.91 1.86
N ILE A 41 -2.58 7.96 3.19
CA ILE A 41 -3.73 7.99 4.10
C ILE A 41 -4.36 9.39 4.04
N THR A 42 -5.51 9.50 3.38
CA THR A 42 -6.25 10.76 3.26
C THR A 42 -7.17 11.01 4.44
N ARG A 43 -7.56 9.95 5.16
CA ARG A 43 -8.37 10.07 6.39
C ARG A 43 -8.17 8.88 7.31
N LEU A 44 -8.06 9.12 8.61
CA LEU A 44 -8.08 8.09 9.64
C LEU A 44 -9.03 8.51 10.78
N GLY A 45 -10.28 8.06 10.68
CA GLY A 45 -11.38 8.44 11.56
C GLY A 45 -11.70 9.93 11.48
N SER A 46 -11.30 10.67 12.51
CA SER A 46 -11.45 12.13 12.58
C SER A 46 -10.18 12.89 12.15
N LEU A 47 -9.09 12.18 11.84
CA LEU A 47 -7.85 12.78 11.37
C LEU A 47 -7.95 12.97 9.85
N ASN A 48 -7.81 14.22 9.39
CA ASN A 48 -7.83 14.57 7.96
C ASN A 48 -6.43 14.50 7.32
N SER A 49 -5.40 14.33 8.13
CA SER A 49 -4.01 14.16 7.70
C SER A 49 -3.29 13.31 8.74
N VAL A 50 -2.43 12.41 8.28
CA VAL A 50 -1.60 11.56 9.13
C VAL A 50 -0.15 11.93 8.90
N SER A 51 0.61 12.15 9.97
CA SER A 51 2.06 12.38 9.89
C SER A 51 2.82 11.08 10.19
N PRO A 52 4.08 10.94 9.71
CA PRO A 52 4.93 9.80 10.05
C PRO A 52 5.09 9.62 11.57
N GLU A 53 5.23 10.72 12.31
CA GLU A 53 5.40 10.71 13.78
C GLU A 53 4.15 10.17 14.49
N LEU A 54 2.95 10.41 13.93
CA LEU A 54 1.73 9.83 14.48
C LEU A 54 1.68 8.31 14.29
N LEU A 55 2.24 7.81 13.18
CA LEU A 55 2.34 6.38 12.91
C LEU A 55 3.39 5.69 13.78
N GLU A 56 4.48 6.38 14.16
CA GLU A 56 5.49 5.84 15.09
C GLU A 56 4.90 5.42 16.44
N GLY A 57 3.84 6.12 16.90
CA GLY A 57 3.16 5.83 18.15
C GLY A 57 2.15 4.67 18.08
N LEU A 58 1.95 4.06 16.91
CA LEU A 58 1.00 2.96 16.75
C LEU A 58 1.62 1.62 17.17
N LEU A 59 0.76 0.68 17.54
CA LEU A 59 1.19 -0.70 17.77
C LEU A 59 1.72 -1.30 16.47
N LEU A 60 2.74 -2.15 16.56
CA LEU A 60 3.30 -2.83 15.40
C LEU A 60 2.24 -3.58 14.58
N HIS A 61 1.23 -4.15 15.24
CA HIS A 61 0.12 -4.83 14.58
C HIS A 61 -0.75 -3.87 13.75
N ASP A 62 -1.00 -2.66 14.24
CA ASP A 62 -1.77 -1.63 13.51
C ASP A 62 -0.98 -1.14 12.29
N ILE A 63 0.34 -0.96 12.42
CA ILE A 63 1.21 -0.62 11.29
C ILE A 63 1.23 -1.74 10.25
N ALA A 64 1.31 -3.00 10.68
CA ALA A 64 1.25 -4.15 9.79
C ALA A 64 -0.08 -4.17 9.02
N TYR A 65 -1.20 -3.91 9.69
CA TYR A 65 -2.51 -3.79 9.04
C TYR A 65 -2.54 -2.68 7.99
N LEU A 66 -2.02 -1.49 8.31
CA LEU A 66 -1.98 -0.37 7.35
C LEU A 66 -1.08 -0.67 6.14
N ARG A 67 0.05 -1.35 6.33
CA ARG A 67 0.92 -1.80 5.24
C ARG A 67 0.23 -2.81 4.34
N GLU A 68 -0.43 -3.80 4.93
CA GLU A 68 -1.21 -4.79 4.17
C GLU A 68 -2.34 -4.13 3.38
N PHE A 69 -3.03 -3.16 3.97
CA PHE A 69 -4.07 -2.40 3.29
C PHE A 69 -3.51 -1.55 2.13
N TYR A 70 -2.36 -0.91 2.35
CA TYR A 70 -1.63 -0.21 1.29
C TYR A 70 -1.29 -1.15 0.13
N ASN A 71 -0.76 -2.34 0.41
CA ASN A 71 -0.42 -3.33 -0.60
C ASN A 71 -1.65 -3.74 -1.40
N ARG A 72 -2.79 -4.02 -0.74
CA ARG A 72 -4.04 -4.39 -1.44
C ARG A 72 -4.54 -3.32 -2.39
N ILE A 73 -4.38 -2.04 -2.04
CA ILE A 73 -4.80 -0.93 -2.90
C ILE A 73 -3.86 -0.75 -4.08
N ASN A 74 -2.55 -0.82 -3.84
CA ASN A 74 -1.54 -0.44 -4.84
C ASN A 74 -0.99 -1.60 -5.66
N GLN A 75 -1.13 -2.84 -5.20
CA GLN A 75 -0.64 -4.05 -5.84
C GLN A 75 -1.77 -4.85 -6.49
N GLN A 76 -2.78 -4.19 -7.07
CA GLN A 76 -3.76 -4.86 -7.94
C GLN A 76 -3.14 -5.39 -9.26
N GLY A 77 -1.82 -5.60 -9.33
CA GLY A 77 -1.10 -6.26 -10.42
C GLY A 77 -1.06 -7.78 -10.29
N ASP A 78 -1.05 -8.34 -9.08
CA ASP A 78 -1.10 -9.80 -8.86
C ASP A 78 -2.56 -10.31 -8.85
N VAL A 79 -3.39 -9.86 -9.80
CA VAL A 79 -4.74 -10.42 -9.95
C VAL A 79 -4.61 -11.77 -10.64
N HIS A 80 -4.44 -12.80 -9.82
CA HIS A 80 -4.54 -14.18 -10.27
C HIS A 80 -6.02 -14.55 -10.47
N ILE A 81 -6.42 -14.74 -11.73
CA ILE A 81 -7.75 -15.27 -12.03
C ILE A 81 -7.66 -16.80 -12.10
N PRO A 82 -8.49 -17.54 -11.35
CA PRO A 82 -8.62 -18.97 -11.56
C PRO A 82 -9.23 -19.23 -12.95
N ALA A 83 -8.49 -19.92 -13.81
CA ALA A 83 -8.91 -20.30 -15.14
C ALA A 83 -8.98 -21.83 -15.25
N GLN A 84 -9.86 -22.31 -16.13
CA GLN A 84 -10.02 -23.72 -16.41
C GLN A 84 -9.82 -23.97 -17.90
N CYS A 85 -8.95 -24.94 -18.24
CA CYS A 85 -8.71 -25.31 -19.62
C CYS A 85 -9.94 -26.03 -20.20
N PRO A 86 -10.55 -25.54 -21.31
CA PRO A 86 -11.74 -26.18 -21.88
C PRO A 86 -11.44 -27.53 -22.56
N HIS A 87 -10.17 -27.86 -22.81
CA HIS A 87 -9.77 -29.11 -23.48
C HIS A 87 -9.43 -30.25 -22.53
N CYS A 88 -8.85 -29.96 -21.36
CA CYS A 88 -8.39 -30.99 -20.41
C CYS A 88 -8.92 -30.80 -18.99
N ASN A 89 -9.73 -29.76 -18.75
CA ASN A 89 -10.40 -29.48 -17.47
C ASN A 89 -9.46 -29.14 -16.29
N THR A 90 -8.16 -28.96 -16.55
CA THR A 90 -7.16 -28.54 -15.56
C THR A 90 -7.42 -27.10 -15.09
N GLN A 91 -7.35 -26.89 -13.77
CA GLN A 91 -7.40 -25.58 -13.14
C GLN A 91 -5.99 -24.99 -13.01
N PHE A 92 -5.85 -23.71 -13.30
CA PHE A 92 -4.61 -22.97 -13.15
C PHE A 92 -4.89 -21.50 -12.84
N SER A 93 -3.90 -20.79 -12.30
CA SER A 93 -4.01 -19.35 -12.01
C SER A 93 -3.33 -18.56 -13.12
N VAL A 94 -4.02 -17.56 -13.67
CA VAL A 94 -3.48 -16.64 -14.68
C VAL A 94 -3.22 -15.30 -14.03
N GLU A 95 -1.99 -14.82 -14.12
CA GLU A 95 -1.62 -13.46 -13.77
C GLU A 95 -2.07 -12.50 -14.88
N LEU A 96 -2.80 -11.45 -14.51
CA LEU A 96 -3.21 -10.39 -15.43
C LEU A 96 -2.13 -9.32 -15.50
N GLU A 97 -1.26 -9.40 -16.50
CA GLU A 97 -0.44 -8.25 -16.90
C GLU A 97 -1.31 -7.24 -17.67
N LEU A 98 -1.37 -6.00 -17.17
CA LEU A 98 -2.03 -4.91 -17.88
C LEU A 98 -1.17 -4.53 -19.10
N ALA A 99 -1.73 -4.64 -20.31
CA ALA A 99 -1.05 -4.27 -21.54
C ALA A 99 -0.65 -2.78 -21.51
N GLY A 100 0.63 -2.49 -21.32
CA GLY A 100 1.16 -1.14 -21.20
C GLY A 100 2.59 -1.03 -20.68
N GLU A 101 3.15 -2.10 -20.13
CA GLU A 101 4.55 -2.14 -19.72
C GLU A 101 5.37 -2.86 -20.81
N SER A 102 6.12 -2.09 -21.59
CA SER A 102 7.12 -2.55 -22.56
C SER A 102 8.31 -1.61 -22.54
#